data_AF-A0A7I8VCM1-F1
#
_entry.id   AF-A0A7I8VCM1-F1
#
_cell.length_a   1.000
_cell.length_b   1.000
_cell.length_c   1.000
_cell.angle_alpha   90.00
_cell.angle_beta   90.00
_cell.angle_gamma   90.00
#
_symmetry.space_group_name_H-M   'P 1'
#
loop_
_entity.id
_entity.type
_entity.pdbx_description
1 polymer ?
#
loop_
_entity_poly.entity_id
_entity_poly.type
_entity_poly.pdbx_seq_one_letter_code
_entity_poly.pdbx_strand_id
1 'polypeptide(L)'
;MSDPLDKAHDPKKVDITNSNRGLWLIPKYVSDRWESSSGDGQVGTLIVKKPSDKNGKSDVRFHLKDELVNGKSGDDSKIPKELKFNMNTFNNEHFYAMSQTPCYDASGKTLLQYQERVAITGRIKQKADGVPMRDDNTYLKMKSKQVLKRNEPIRKVIQTNEVCVIKPLSRSSHDTSRKDTTKKVRGEKDQVQERLFAAFEKHQYYNIKDLQTLTQQPIAFLKEILNELCIYNTKAPHKNMWELKPEFRHYSK
;
A
#
# COMPACT_ATOMS: atom_id res chain seq x y z
N MET A 1 -27.75 -8.72 -0.84
CA MET A 1 -26.66 -7.71 -0.86
C MET A 1 -27.03 -6.73 -1.95
N SER A 2 -27.43 -5.51 -1.60
CA SER A 2 -27.75 -4.44 -2.55
C SER A 2 -26.47 -3.89 -3.18
N ASP A 3 -26.46 -3.62 -4.48
CA ASP A 3 -25.31 -3.10 -5.22
C ASP A 3 -24.79 -1.77 -4.62
N PRO A 4 -23.47 -1.54 -4.59
CA PRO A 4 -22.89 -0.29 -4.06
C PRO A 4 -23.34 0.97 -4.81
N LEU A 5 -23.75 0.86 -6.08
CA LEU A 5 -24.20 2.00 -6.89
C LEU A 5 -25.61 2.49 -6.52
N ASP A 6 -26.51 1.60 -6.07
CA ASP A 6 -27.89 1.97 -5.74
C ASP A 6 -28.00 2.89 -4.50
N LYS A 7 -26.95 2.93 -3.67
CA LYS A 7 -26.90 3.74 -2.44
C LYS A 7 -26.31 5.13 -2.62
N ALA A 8 -25.82 5.48 -3.81
CA ALA A 8 -25.30 6.82 -4.10
C ALA A 8 -26.41 7.88 -4.05
N HIS A 9 -27.67 7.48 -4.23
CA HIS A 9 -28.84 8.35 -4.25
C HIS A 9 -29.62 8.38 -2.93
N ASP A 10 -29.13 7.73 -1.87
CA ASP A 10 -29.80 7.77 -0.57
C ASP A 10 -29.78 9.21 0.00
N PRO A 11 -30.93 9.76 0.41
CA PRO A 11 -31.02 11.12 0.92
C PRO A 11 -30.23 11.26 2.22
N LYS A 12 -29.09 11.97 2.17
CA LYS A 12 -28.29 12.30 3.35
C LYS A 12 -28.75 13.62 3.96
N LYS A 13 -28.88 13.66 5.29
CA LYS A 13 -29.14 14.89 6.03
C LYS A 13 -27.90 15.79 5.99
N VAL A 14 -28.06 17.00 5.46
CA VAL A 14 -27.01 18.02 5.40
C VAL A 14 -27.32 19.13 6.40
N ASP A 15 -26.34 19.51 7.22
CA ASP A 15 -26.45 20.68 8.10
C ASP A 15 -26.22 21.98 7.31
N ILE A 16 -27.12 22.95 7.43
CA ILE A 16 -27.15 24.21 6.65
C ILE A 16 -27.01 25.44 7.57
N THR A 17 -26.83 25.24 8.88
CA THR A 17 -26.75 26.31 9.90
C THR A 17 -25.80 27.45 9.52
N ASN A 18 -24.63 27.14 8.94
CA ASN A 18 -23.62 28.12 8.60
C ASN A 18 -23.69 28.63 7.15
N SER A 19 -24.71 28.31 6.38
CA SER A 19 -24.84 28.67 4.95
C SER A 19 -24.64 30.16 4.64
N ASN A 20 -25.03 31.06 5.55
CA ASN A 20 -24.87 32.51 5.38
C ASN A 20 -23.49 33.06 5.76
N ARG A 21 -22.60 32.23 6.32
CA ARG A 21 -21.23 32.62 6.71
C ARG A 21 -20.39 32.90 5.48
N GLY A 22 -19.83 34.11 5.41
CA GLY A 22 -18.87 34.49 4.38
C GLY A 22 -17.51 33.84 4.62
N LEU A 23 -16.96 33.17 3.61
CA LEU A 23 -15.64 32.54 3.65
C LEU A 23 -14.70 33.19 2.63
N TRP A 24 -13.41 33.21 2.95
CA TRP A 24 -12.34 33.77 2.11
C TRP A 24 -11.34 32.67 1.74
N LEU A 25 -10.81 32.72 0.52
CA LEU A 25 -9.80 31.78 0.02
C LEU A 25 -8.41 32.43 0.09
N ILE A 26 -7.39 31.63 0.43
CA ILE A 26 -6.02 32.11 0.68
C ILE A 26 -5.01 31.22 -0.08
N PRO A 27 -3.87 31.77 -0.55
CA PRO A 27 -2.85 30.97 -1.22
C PRO A 27 -2.27 29.85 -0.36
N LYS A 28 -2.01 28.70 -0.98
CA LYS A 28 -1.52 27.49 -0.31
C LYS A 28 -0.20 27.67 0.47
N TYR A 29 0.76 28.41 -0.06
CA TYR A 29 2.05 28.60 0.63
C TYR A 29 1.90 29.35 1.97
N VAL A 30 0.79 30.08 2.16
CA VAL A 30 0.46 30.75 3.42
C VAL A 30 -0.17 29.75 4.39
N SER A 31 -1.07 28.89 3.92
CA SER A 31 -1.65 27.82 4.76
C SER A 31 -0.60 26.84 5.25
N ASP A 32 0.35 26.46 4.39
CA ASP A 32 1.46 25.56 4.75
C ASP A 32 2.31 26.18 5.91
N ARG A 33 2.38 27.51 5.98
CA ARG A 33 3.07 28.23 7.07
C ARG A 33 2.24 28.31 8.34
N TRP A 34 0.93 28.46 8.22
CA TRP A 34 0.02 28.45 9.37
C TRP A 34 0.01 27.11 10.09
N GLU A 35 0.10 26.00 9.35
CA GLU A 35 0.26 24.66 9.93
C GLU A 35 1.55 24.50 10.74
N SER A 36 2.56 25.35 10.47
CA SER A 36 3.83 25.38 11.20
C SER A 36 3.82 26.34 12.40
N SER A 37 2.71 27.04 12.68
CA SER A 37 2.64 28.02 13.77
C SER A 37 2.55 27.38 15.15
N SER A 38 3.17 28.01 16.15
CA SER A 38 3.10 27.60 17.55
C SER A 38 1.72 27.86 18.14
N GLY A 39 1.28 27.01 19.07
CA GLY A 39 -0.12 26.76 19.48
C GLY A 39 -0.95 27.90 20.09
N ASP A 40 -0.54 29.16 19.98
CA ASP A 40 -1.36 30.34 20.33
C ASP A 40 -2.45 30.61 19.26
N GLY A 41 -2.39 29.93 18.10
CA GLY A 41 -3.41 30.03 17.05
C GLY A 41 -3.44 31.36 16.29
N GLN A 42 -2.71 32.37 16.76
CA GLN A 42 -2.57 33.66 16.08
C GLN A 42 -1.44 33.62 15.05
N VAL A 43 -1.79 33.80 13.77
CA VAL A 43 -0.87 33.70 12.62
C VAL A 43 -0.47 35.04 11.99
N GLY A 44 -1.17 36.13 12.32
CA GLY A 44 -0.94 37.43 11.72
C GLY A 44 -2.10 38.39 11.93
N THR A 45 -2.06 39.53 11.24
CA THR A 45 -3.03 40.62 11.37
C THR A 45 -3.60 40.98 10.00
N LEU A 46 -4.92 40.99 9.90
CA LEU A 46 -5.65 41.50 8.73
C LEU A 46 -5.92 42.99 8.90
N ILE A 47 -5.40 43.81 7.99
CA ILE A 47 -5.58 45.25 7.95
C ILE A 47 -6.57 45.58 6.83
N VAL A 48 -7.70 46.18 7.20
CA VAL A 48 -8.73 46.63 6.26
C VAL A 48 -8.77 48.14 6.28
N LYS A 49 -8.25 48.79 5.23
CA LYS A 49 -8.41 50.23 5.04
C LYS A 49 -9.64 50.50 4.20
N LYS A 50 -10.63 51.14 4.81
CA LYS A 50 -11.84 51.59 4.11
C LYS A 50 -11.44 52.66 3.08
N PRO A 51 -12.09 52.69 1.91
CA PRO A 51 -11.83 53.71 0.91
C PRO A 51 -12.19 55.10 1.47
N SER A 52 -11.41 56.12 1.09
CA SER A 52 -11.72 57.51 1.43
C SER A 52 -12.95 58.03 0.68
N ASP A 53 -13.17 57.52 -0.53
CA ASP A 53 -14.31 57.88 -1.37
C ASP A 53 -15.42 56.83 -1.31
N LYS A 54 -16.69 57.26 -1.43
CA LYS A 54 -17.87 56.37 -1.42
C LYS A 54 -17.86 55.28 -2.49
N ASN A 55 -17.11 55.49 -3.59
CA ASN A 55 -16.92 54.53 -4.68
C ASN A 55 -15.52 53.90 -4.73
N GLY A 56 -14.64 54.19 -3.76
CA GLY A 56 -13.28 53.66 -3.75
C GLY A 56 -13.24 52.17 -3.43
N LYS A 57 -12.20 51.49 -3.88
CA LYS A 57 -11.94 50.09 -3.50
C LYS A 57 -11.29 50.05 -2.11
N SER A 58 -11.73 49.14 -1.25
CA SER A 58 -11.08 48.89 0.04
C SER A 58 -9.68 48.30 -0.19
N ASP A 59 -8.68 48.77 0.56
CA ASP A 59 -7.33 48.19 0.57
C ASP A 59 -7.23 47.19 1.71
N VAL A 60 -7.21 45.90 1.36
CA VAL A 60 -7.16 44.79 2.32
C VAL A 60 -5.78 44.16 2.25
N ARG A 61 -5.07 44.15 3.38
CA ARG A 61 -3.71 43.60 3.50
C ARG A 61 -3.62 42.63 4.66
N PHE A 62 -2.84 41.57 4.52
CA PHE A 62 -2.52 40.64 5.58
C PHE A 62 -1.04 40.67 5.89
N HIS A 63 -0.72 40.85 7.17
CA HIS A 63 0.65 40.87 7.69
C HIS A 63 0.87 39.59 8.49
N LEU A 64 1.79 38.75 8.04
CA LEU A 64 2.20 37.54 8.77
C LEU A 64 3.04 37.91 9.99
N LYS A 65 2.94 37.10 11.05
CA LYS A 65 3.89 37.15 12.17
C LYS A 65 5.32 36.86 11.69
N ASP A 66 6.29 37.55 12.27
CA ASP A 66 7.71 37.44 11.88
C ASP A 66 8.28 36.03 12.05
N GLU A 67 7.78 35.28 13.03
CA GLU A 67 8.11 33.87 13.25
C GLU A 67 7.74 32.96 12.06
N LEU A 68 6.69 33.31 11.31
CA LEU A 68 6.19 32.52 10.18
C LEU A 68 6.81 32.95 8.84
N VAL A 69 7.40 34.14 8.79
CA VAL A 69 8.07 34.69 7.61
C VAL A 69 9.37 33.95 7.33
N ASN A 70 10.12 33.69 8.40
CA ASN A 70 11.36 32.92 8.34
C ASN A 70 11.04 31.43 8.40
N GLY A 71 11.61 30.65 7.48
CA GLY A 71 11.48 29.20 7.53
C GLY A 71 12.13 28.59 8.78
N LYS A 72 11.81 27.33 9.08
CA LYS A 72 12.55 26.56 10.10
C LYS A 72 14.05 26.61 9.78
N SER A 73 14.87 26.73 10.82
CA SER A 73 16.33 26.95 10.75
C SER A 73 17.00 26.04 9.74
N GLY A 74 17.60 26.63 8.70
CA GLY A 74 18.46 25.94 7.73
C GLY A 74 18.03 26.01 6.26
N ASP A 75 16.78 26.37 5.96
CA ASP A 75 16.32 26.52 4.57
C ASP A 75 15.96 27.98 4.25
N ASP A 76 16.51 28.51 3.16
CA ASP A 76 16.37 29.87 2.65
C ASP A 76 14.97 30.10 2.02
N SER A 77 13.96 29.64 2.74
CA SER A 77 12.56 29.49 2.35
C SER A 77 11.72 30.69 2.79
N LYS A 78 12.27 31.89 2.79
CA LYS A 78 11.54 33.10 3.19
C LYS A 78 10.28 33.27 2.32
N ILE A 79 9.19 33.69 2.96
CA ILE A 79 7.95 34.04 2.26
C ILE A 79 7.63 35.52 2.45
N PRO A 80 6.79 36.12 1.60
CA PRO A 80 6.36 37.50 1.78
C PRO A 80 5.67 37.72 3.12
N LYS A 81 6.11 38.75 3.85
CA LYS A 81 5.49 39.18 5.11
C LYS A 81 4.12 39.81 4.88
N GLU A 82 3.97 40.53 3.78
CA GLU A 82 2.76 41.27 3.43
C GLU A 82 2.10 40.74 2.17
N LEU A 83 0.78 40.53 2.27
CA LEU A 83 -0.06 40.08 1.17
C LEU A 83 -1.17 41.10 0.96
N LYS A 84 -1.25 41.65 -0.26
CA LYS A 84 -2.37 42.48 -0.69
C LYS A 84 -3.45 41.57 -1.26
N PHE A 85 -4.67 41.73 -0.78
CA PHE A 85 -5.80 41.00 -1.31
C PHE A 85 -6.51 41.82 -2.38
N ASN A 86 -6.55 41.27 -3.59
CA ASN A 86 -7.36 41.80 -4.66
C ASN A 86 -8.74 41.18 -4.58
N MET A 87 -9.73 42.00 -4.21
CA MET A 87 -11.13 41.61 -4.15
C MET A 87 -11.66 41.40 -5.56
N ASN A 88 -12.13 40.19 -5.86
CA ASN A 88 -12.79 39.87 -7.13
C ASN A 88 -14.31 39.68 -6.91
N THR A 89 -15.11 40.21 -7.82
CA THR A 89 -16.57 40.06 -7.78
C THR A 89 -16.97 38.78 -8.49
N PHE A 90 -17.99 38.08 -7.99
CA PHE A 90 -18.52 36.90 -8.66
C PHE A 90 -19.45 37.29 -9.81
N ASN A 91 -19.25 36.69 -10.97
CA ASN A 91 -20.12 36.86 -12.14
C ASN A 91 -21.28 35.87 -12.09
N ASN A 92 -22.23 36.12 -11.17
CA ASN A 92 -23.44 35.30 -10.99
C ASN A 92 -23.20 33.83 -10.58
N GLU A 93 -21.97 33.48 -10.16
CA GLU A 93 -21.63 32.16 -9.63
C GLU A 93 -21.86 32.10 -8.11
N HIS A 94 -22.21 30.93 -7.60
CA HIS A 94 -22.43 30.69 -6.17
C HIS A 94 -21.55 29.55 -5.69
N PHE A 95 -20.59 29.87 -4.82
CA PHE A 95 -19.68 28.88 -4.24
C PHE A 95 -20.05 28.61 -2.78
N TYR A 96 -20.05 27.33 -2.40
CA TYR A 96 -20.27 26.85 -1.04
C TYR A 96 -19.12 25.97 -0.60
N ALA A 97 -18.67 26.15 0.64
CA ALA A 97 -17.73 25.23 1.26
C ALA A 97 -18.52 24.17 2.04
N MET A 98 -18.19 22.90 1.80
CA MET A 98 -18.76 21.76 2.49
C MET A 98 -17.69 21.08 3.33
N SER A 99 -18.06 20.61 4.51
CA SER A 99 -17.22 19.77 5.36
C SER A 99 -17.84 18.38 5.48
N GLN A 100 -16.97 17.39 5.57
CA GLN A 100 -17.33 15.99 5.74
C GLN A 100 -16.57 15.48 6.95
N THR A 101 -17.28 15.14 8.01
CA THR A 101 -16.68 14.63 9.24
C THR A 101 -17.01 13.15 9.37
N PRO A 102 -15.99 12.27 9.42
CA PRO A 102 -16.20 10.86 9.72
C PRO A 102 -16.84 10.72 11.11
N CYS A 103 -17.85 9.86 11.22
CA CYS A 103 -18.39 9.47 12.50
C CYS A 103 -17.61 8.25 13.04
N TYR A 104 -17.25 8.30 14.32
CA TYR A 104 -16.61 7.19 15.01
C TYR A 104 -17.59 6.63 16.05
N ASP A 105 -17.57 5.31 16.25
CA ASP A 105 -18.27 4.69 17.37
C ASP A 105 -17.55 4.99 18.69
N ALA A 106 -18.17 4.62 19.83
CA ALA A 106 -17.55 4.74 21.14
C ALA A 106 -16.26 3.91 21.30
N SER A 107 -15.98 3.01 20.36
CA SER A 107 -14.78 2.16 20.32
C SER A 107 -13.67 2.75 19.43
N GLY A 108 -13.87 3.95 18.87
CA GLY A 108 -12.91 4.63 17.99
C GLY A 108 -12.80 4.03 16.59
N LYS A 109 -13.65 3.07 16.22
CA LYS A 109 -13.72 2.55 14.85
C LYS A 109 -14.62 3.45 14.02
N THR A 110 -14.19 3.75 12.80
CA THR A 110 -15.02 4.48 11.82
C THR A 110 -16.30 3.69 11.61
N LEU A 111 -17.42 4.24 12.05
CA LEU A 111 -18.75 3.71 11.71
C LEU A 111 -18.82 3.69 10.19
N LEU A 112 -19.37 2.61 9.63
CA LEU A 112 -19.58 2.36 8.20
C LEU A 112 -19.51 3.64 7.36
N GLN A 113 -18.75 3.63 6.26
CA GLN A 113 -18.43 4.71 5.30
C GLN A 113 -19.61 5.60 4.84
N TYR A 114 -20.83 5.28 5.26
CA TYR A 114 -22.12 5.85 4.91
C TYR A 114 -22.73 6.78 5.98
N GLN A 115 -22.18 6.87 7.19
CA GLN A 115 -22.68 7.77 8.26
C GLN A 115 -21.87 9.06 8.43
N GLU A 116 -21.11 9.47 7.42
CA GLU A 116 -20.38 10.74 7.46
C GLU A 116 -21.34 11.92 7.60
N ARG A 117 -21.05 12.80 8.55
CA ARG A 117 -21.83 14.02 8.76
C ARG A 117 -21.38 15.06 7.75
N VAL A 118 -22.28 15.46 6.86
CA VAL A 118 -22.03 16.49 5.85
C VAL A 118 -22.66 17.80 6.32
N ALA A 119 -21.89 18.88 6.27
CA ALA A 119 -22.34 20.22 6.63
C ALA A 119 -21.90 21.25 5.59
N ILE A 120 -22.74 22.25 5.36
CA ILE A 120 -22.40 23.46 4.62
C ILE A 120 -21.73 24.42 5.61
N THR A 121 -20.42 24.59 5.47
CA THR A 121 -19.60 25.50 6.29
C THR A 121 -19.91 26.97 5.99
N GLY A 122 -20.33 27.28 4.76
CA GLY A 122 -20.81 28.61 4.39
C GLY A 122 -20.75 28.93 2.90
N ARG A 123 -21.33 30.08 2.55
CA ARG A 123 -21.31 30.64 1.20
C ARG A 123 -20.14 31.60 1.03
N ILE A 124 -19.38 31.45 -0.04
CA ILE A 124 -18.29 32.35 -0.36
C ILE A 124 -18.90 33.65 -0.90
N LYS A 125 -18.91 34.70 -0.06
CA LYS A 125 -19.46 36.03 -0.41
C LYS A 125 -18.47 36.89 -1.20
N GLN A 126 -17.18 36.70 -0.94
CA GLN A 126 -16.11 37.48 -1.56
C GLN A 126 -14.95 36.56 -1.92
N LYS A 127 -14.45 36.66 -3.15
CA LYS A 127 -13.18 36.04 -3.54
C LYS A 127 -12.07 37.09 -3.40
N ALA A 128 -10.97 36.66 -2.82
CA ALA A 128 -9.79 37.47 -2.60
C ALA A 128 -8.57 36.71 -3.13
N ASP A 129 -7.86 37.28 -4.09
CA ASP A 129 -6.60 36.72 -4.54
C ASP A 129 -5.46 37.42 -3.79
N GLY A 130 -4.76 36.67 -2.95
CA GLY A 130 -3.61 37.16 -2.17
C GLY A 130 -2.38 37.27 -3.05
N VAL A 131 -1.96 38.50 -3.33
CA VAL A 131 -0.78 38.81 -4.14
C VAL A 131 0.28 39.41 -3.21
N PRO A 132 1.55 38.96 -3.31
CA PRO A 132 2.65 39.63 -2.62
C PRO A 132 2.76 41.10 -3.02
N MET A 133 3.35 41.92 -2.16
CA MET A 133 3.67 43.30 -2.52
C MET A 133 4.70 43.34 -3.65
N ARG A 134 4.57 44.31 -4.57
CA ARG A 134 5.37 44.41 -5.79
C ARG A 134 6.87 44.57 -5.51
N ASP A 135 7.20 45.19 -4.38
CA ASP A 135 8.59 45.48 -3.99
C ASP A 135 9.30 44.26 -3.38
N ASP A 136 8.58 43.17 -3.14
CA ASP A 136 9.12 42.00 -2.45
C ASP A 136 9.73 40.97 -3.41
N ASN A 137 11.06 41.02 -3.56
CA ASN A 137 11.83 40.03 -4.31
C ASN A 137 11.82 38.62 -3.66
N THR A 138 11.37 38.51 -2.41
CA THR A 138 11.25 37.24 -1.68
C THR A 138 10.28 36.29 -2.37
N TYR A 139 9.14 36.81 -2.86
CA TYR A 139 8.16 35.99 -3.56
C TYR A 139 8.72 35.37 -4.84
N LEU A 140 9.43 36.16 -5.66
CA LEU A 140 10.00 35.68 -6.91
C LEU A 140 11.06 34.61 -6.66
N LYS A 141 11.92 34.82 -5.64
CA LYS A 141 12.91 33.81 -5.22
C LYS A 141 12.23 32.51 -4.76
N MET A 142 11.21 32.61 -3.92
CA MET A 142 10.43 31.46 -3.45
C MET A 142 9.74 30.72 -4.59
N LYS A 143 9.10 31.44 -5.52
CA LYS A 143 8.44 30.85 -6.69
C LYS A 143 9.43 30.22 -7.66
N SER A 144 10.56 30.86 -7.92
CA SER A 144 11.64 30.29 -8.75
C SER A 144 12.10 28.95 -8.19
N LYS A 145 12.37 28.87 -6.87
CA LYS A 145 12.74 27.60 -6.20
C LYS A 145 11.64 26.54 -6.30
N GLN A 146 10.37 26.90 -6.13
CA GLN A 146 9.23 25.97 -6.28
C GLN A 146 9.13 25.42 -7.71
N VAL A 147 9.34 26.26 -8.73
CA VAL A 147 9.32 25.86 -10.14
C VAL A 147 10.50 24.94 -10.45
N LEU A 148 11.71 25.28 -10.00
CA LEU A 148 12.90 24.44 -10.18
C LEU A 148 12.69 23.05 -9.57
N LYS A 149 12.26 23.00 -8.30
CA LYS A 149 12.00 21.74 -7.59
C LYS A 149 10.90 20.90 -8.26
N ARG A 150 9.84 21.53 -8.77
CA ARG A 150 8.76 20.83 -9.47
C ARG A 150 9.20 20.34 -10.86
N ASN A 151 10.09 21.07 -11.51
CA ASN A 151 10.64 20.72 -12.82
C ASN A 151 11.77 19.69 -12.73
N GLU A 152 12.20 19.29 -11.53
CA GLU A 152 13.11 18.17 -11.38
C GLU A 152 12.40 16.85 -11.76
N PRO A 153 12.89 16.13 -12.79
CA PRO A 153 12.26 14.89 -13.20
C PRO A 153 12.50 13.81 -12.15
N ILE A 154 11.45 13.01 -11.88
CA ILE A 154 11.49 11.89 -10.93
C ILE A 154 12.54 10.83 -11.35
N ARG A 155 12.73 10.65 -12.66
CA ARG A 155 13.70 9.71 -13.23
C ARG A 155 14.77 10.49 -14.00
N LYS A 156 16.03 10.26 -13.65
CA LYS A 156 17.20 10.81 -14.35
C LYS A 156 17.95 9.67 -15.01
N VAL A 157 18.24 9.80 -16.30
CA VAL A 157 19.14 8.88 -17.00
C VAL A 157 20.56 9.25 -16.58
N ILE A 158 21.24 8.33 -15.90
CA ILE A 158 22.65 8.50 -15.53
C ILE A 158 23.48 7.83 -16.62
N GLN A 159 24.23 8.62 -17.38
CA GLN A 159 25.24 8.07 -18.28
C GLN A 159 26.33 7.43 -17.43
N THR A 160 26.61 6.15 -17.68
CA THR A 160 27.67 5.42 -16.97
C THR A 160 28.88 5.38 -17.90
N ASN A 161 30.06 5.74 -17.40
CA ASN A 161 31.29 5.78 -18.20
C ASN A 161 31.76 4.38 -18.63
N GLU A 162 31.37 3.35 -17.87
CA GLU A 162 31.79 1.97 -18.11
C GLU A 162 30.57 1.06 -18.19
N VAL A 163 30.57 0.18 -19.18
CA VAL A 163 29.55 -0.85 -19.36
C VAL A 163 30.16 -2.19 -18.99
N CYS A 164 29.84 -2.72 -17.80
CA CYS A 164 30.20 -4.09 -17.45
C CYS A 164 29.28 -5.08 -18.18
N VAL A 165 29.76 -5.64 -19.29
CA VAL A 165 29.09 -6.76 -19.98
C VAL A 165 29.33 -8.04 -19.19
N ILE A 166 28.43 -8.37 -18.27
CA ILE A 166 28.47 -9.64 -17.55
C ILE A 166 27.96 -10.74 -18.49
N LYS A 167 28.90 -11.52 -19.04
CA LYS A 167 28.57 -12.73 -19.81
C LYS A 167 28.01 -13.77 -18.84
N PRO A 168 26.83 -14.36 -19.11
CA PRO A 168 26.34 -15.43 -18.26
C PRO A 168 27.29 -16.63 -18.38
N LEU A 169 28.04 -16.89 -17.32
CA LEU A 169 28.70 -18.19 -17.16
C LEU A 169 27.60 -19.24 -17.11
N SER A 170 27.66 -20.23 -17.99
CA SER A 170 26.76 -21.38 -17.99
C SER A 170 26.91 -22.15 -16.68
N ARG A 171 26.21 -21.68 -15.65
CA ARG A 171 25.87 -22.44 -14.46
C ARG A 171 24.35 -22.45 -14.42
N SER A 172 23.79 -23.35 -15.21
CA SER A 172 22.41 -23.81 -15.02
C SER A 172 22.25 -24.18 -13.54
N SER A 173 21.29 -23.55 -12.88
CA SER A 173 20.90 -23.76 -11.48
C SER A 173 20.20 -25.12 -11.25
N HIS A 174 20.65 -26.15 -11.96
CA HIS A 174 20.18 -27.53 -11.83
C HIS A 174 21.37 -28.48 -11.63
N ASP A 175 22.16 -28.22 -10.58
CA ASP A 175 23.10 -29.21 -10.03
C ASP A 175 22.51 -29.88 -8.78
N THR A 176 21.29 -30.42 -8.92
CA THR A 176 20.65 -31.26 -7.88
C THR A 176 20.70 -32.74 -8.21
N SER A 177 21.30 -33.14 -9.34
CA SER A 177 21.37 -34.54 -9.77
C SER A 177 22.59 -35.31 -9.25
N ARG A 178 23.51 -34.66 -8.53
CA ARG A 178 24.78 -35.25 -8.09
C ARG A 178 24.84 -35.64 -6.61
N LYS A 179 23.75 -35.51 -5.85
CA LYS A 179 23.65 -36.08 -4.50
C LYS A 179 22.72 -37.29 -4.51
N ASP A 180 23.29 -38.44 -4.21
CA ASP A 180 22.62 -39.68 -3.79
C ASP A 180 22.04 -40.61 -4.87
N THR A 181 22.69 -40.73 -6.03
CA THR A 181 22.55 -41.93 -6.88
C THR A 181 23.55 -43.02 -6.46
N THR A 182 23.53 -43.41 -5.19
CA THR A 182 24.19 -44.65 -4.76
C THR A 182 23.54 -45.79 -5.51
N LYS A 183 24.31 -46.47 -6.38
CA LYS A 183 23.84 -47.64 -7.12
C LYS A 183 23.27 -48.65 -6.13
N LYS A 184 21.96 -48.87 -6.19
CA LYS A 184 21.23 -49.81 -5.32
C LYS A 184 21.74 -51.22 -5.58
N VAL A 185 22.64 -51.70 -4.73
CA VAL A 185 23.17 -53.08 -4.78
C VAL A 185 22.09 -54.03 -4.28
N ARG A 186 21.94 -55.18 -4.95
CA ARG A 186 21.01 -56.24 -4.52
C ARG A 186 21.44 -56.75 -3.15
N GLY A 187 20.56 -56.62 -2.16
CA GLY A 187 20.73 -57.23 -0.84
C GLY A 187 20.38 -58.72 -0.84
N GLU A 188 20.74 -59.39 0.24
CA GLU A 188 20.32 -60.77 0.52
C GLU A 188 18.79 -60.85 0.68
N LYS A 189 18.18 -61.91 0.16
CA LYS A 189 16.71 -62.06 0.10
C LYS A 189 16.06 -61.93 1.47
N ASP A 190 16.62 -62.61 2.47
CA ASP A 190 16.06 -62.68 3.83
C ASP A 190 16.07 -61.31 4.52
N GLN A 191 17.15 -60.54 4.36
CA GLN A 191 17.27 -59.18 4.90
C GLN A 191 16.28 -58.21 4.26
N VAL A 192 16.00 -58.37 2.96
CA VAL A 192 15.00 -57.55 2.26
C VAL A 192 13.59 -57.91 2.69
N GLN A 193 13.31 -59.19 2.94
CA GLN A 193 12.03 -59.66 3.47
C GLN A 193 11.75 -59.08 4.85
N GLU A 194 12.70 -59.11 5.78
CA GLU A 194 12.54 -58.52 7.11
C GLU A 194 12.18 -57.02 7.04
N ARG A 195 12.87 -56.28 6.17
CA ARG A 195 12.57 -54.84 5.93
C ARG A 195 11.21 -54.61 5.32
N LEU A 196 10.75 -55.51 4.44
CA LEU A 196 9.40 -55.45 3.87
C LEU A 196 8.34 -55.71 4.94
N PHE A 197 8.52 -56.72 5.80
CA PHE A 197 7.60 -56.98 6.91
C PHE A 197 7.52 -55.79 7.87
N ALA A 198 8.66 -55.20 8.24
CA ALA A 198 8.71 -54.00 9.08
C ALA A 198 8.04 -52.77 8.43
N ALA A 199 8.02 -52.69 7.08
CA ALA A 199 7.28 -51.65 6.39
C ALA A 199 5.77 -51.92 6.48
N PHE A 200 5.33 -53.13 6.17
CA PHE A 200 3.91 -53.52 6.19
C PHE A 200 3.28 -53.53 7.59
N GLU A 201 4.08 -53.67 8.64
CA GLU A 201 3.65 -53.46 10.03
C GLU A 201 3.17 -52.02 10.25
N LYS A 202 3.77 -51.03 9.56
CA LYS A 202 3.38 -49.62 9.67
C LYS A 202 2.18 -49.26 8.80
N HIS A 203 2.09 -49.80 7.58
CA HIS A 203 0.95 -49.58 6.69
C HIS A 203 0.58 -50.86 5.94
N GLN A 204 -0.72 -51.17 5.90
CA GLN A 204 -1.23 -52.39 5.27
C GLN A 204 -1.03 -52.44 3.74
N TYR A 205 -1.00 -51.28 3.07
CA TYR A 205 -0.90 -51.17 1.61
C TYR A 205 0.25 -50.24 1.22
N TYR A 206 1.10 -50.67 0.28
CA TYR A 206 2.21 -49.86 -0.24
C TYR A 206 2.26 -49.82 -1.76
N ASN A 207 2.72 -48.71 -2.31
CA ASN A 207 3.11 -48.61 -3.72
C ASN A 207 4.54 -49.14 -3.90
N ILE A 208 4.80 -49.76 -5.06
CA ILE A 208 6.13 -50.29 -5.40
C ILE A 208 7.24 -49.23 -5.38
N LYS A 209 6.92 -47.95 -5.68
CA LYS A 209 7.89 -46.84 -5.61
C LYS A 209 8.31 -46.52 -4.16
N ASP A 210 7.38 -46.66 -3.22
CA ASP A 210 7.64 -46.39 -1.81
C ASP A 210 8.48 -47.53 -1.22
N LEU A 211 8.14 -48.78 -1.57
CA LEU A 211 8.95 -49.95 -1.22
C LEU A 211 10.37 -49.86 -1.79
N GLN A 212 10.54 -49.34 -3.01
CA GLN A 212 11.85 -49.11 -3.62
C GLN A 212 12.68 -48.07 -2.86
N THR A 213 12.02 -47.06 -2.28
CA THR A 213 12.67 -46.00 -1.53
C THR A 213 13.03 -46.48 -0.12
N LEU A 214 12.14 -47.23 0.53
CA LEU A 214 12.35 -47.78 1.88
C LEU A 214 13.42 -48.88 1.92
N THR A 215 13.39 -49.81 0.96
CA THR A 215 14.33 -50.96 0.93
C THR A 215 15.63 -50.65 0.21
N GLN A 216 15.66 -49.58 -0.58
CA GLN A 216 16.76 -49.23 -1.48
C GLN A 216 17.15 -50.38 -2.42
N GLN A 217 16.20 -51.21 -2.84
CA GLN A 217 16.41 -52.32 -3.76
C GLN A 217 15.93 -51.99 -5.19
N PRO A 218 16.48 -52.63 -6.24
CA PRO A 218 15.96 -52.45 -7.60
C PRO A 218 14.56 -53.07 -7.77
N ILE A 219 13.72 -52.43 -8.59
CA ILE A 219 12.31 -52.80 -8.80
C ILE A 219 12.13 -54.26 -9.25
N ALA A 220 13.04 -54.76 -10.10
CA ALA A 220 12.98 -56.13 -10.60
C ALA A 220 13.07 -57.16 -9.46
N PHE A 221 14.03 -56.97 -8.55
CA PHE A 221 14.26 -57.87 -7.41
C PHE A 221 13.12 -57.79 -6.38
N LEU A 222 12.59 -56.58 -6.14
CA LEU A 222 11.43 -56.42 -5.28
C LEU A 222 10.20 -57.15 -5.82
N LYS A 223 9.97 -57.17 -7.14
CA LYS A 223 8.84 -57.89 -7.73
C LYS A 223 8.94 -59.40 -7.54
N GLU A 224 10.14 -59.97 -7.60
CA GLU A 224 10.37 -61.40 -7.34
C GLU A 224 9.92 -61.77 -5.92
N ILE A 225 10.36 -61.00 -4.92
CA ILE A 225 10.02 -61.24 -3.50
C ILE A 225 8.54 -60.92 -3.22
N LEU A 226 8.00 -59.83 -3.79
CA LEU A 226 6.61 -59.44 -3.61
C LEU A 226 5.63 -60.43 -4.25
N ASN A 227 5.99 -61.09 -5.35
CA ASN A 227 5.15 -62.13 -5.94
C ASN A 227 5.03 -63.37 -5.03
N GLU A 228 6.06 -63.67 -4.23
CA GLU A 228 6.03 -64.78 -3.29
C GLU A 228 5.17 -64.43 -2.05
N LEU A 229 5.34 -63.24 -1.48
CA LEU A 229 4.81 -62.87 -0.16
C LEU A 229 3.53 -62.01 -0.18
N CYS A 230 3.30 -61.25 -1.25
CA CYS A 230 2.26 -60.22 -1.32
C CYS A 230 1.20 -60.53 -2.40
N ILE A 231 0.08 -59.80 -2.32
CA ILE A 231 -1.00 -59.77 -3.31
C ILE A 231 -0.98 -58.39 -3.97
N TYR A 232 -1.11 -58.37 -5.30
CA TYR A 232 -1.20 -57.13 -6.06
C TYR A 232 -2.66 -56.72 -6.27
N ASN A 233 -3.04 -55.55 -5.76
CA ASN A 233 -4.41 -55.06 -5.84
C ASN A 233 -4.66 -54.29 -7.14
N THR A 234 -5.59 -54.79 -7.96
CA THR A 234 -5.98 -54.18 -9.25
C THR A 234 -7.26 -53.35 -9.18
N LYS A 235 -8.04 -53.48 -8.08
CA LYS A 235 -9.32 -52.79 -7.86
C LYS A 235 -9.13 -51.55 -6.97
N ALA A 236 -9.98 -50.54 -7.17
CA ALA A 236 -10.07 -49.39 -6.26
C ALA A 236 -10.67 -49.83 -4.91
N PRO A 237 -10.30 -49.23 -3.77
CA PRO A 237 -9.55 -47.98 -3.58
C PRO A 237 -8.00 -48.13 -3.59
N HIS A 238 -7.44 -49.33 -3.45
CA HIS A 238 -5.99 -49.57 -3.33
C HIS A 238 -5.35 -50.08 -4.64
N LYS A 239 -5.76 -49.50 -5.77
CA LYS A 239 -5.27 -49.91 -7.09
C LYS A 239 -3.77 -49.67 -7.23
N ASN A 240 -3.06 -50.66 -7.76
CA ASN A 240 -1.60 -50.70 -7.93
C ASN A 240 -0.79 -50.71 -6.62
N MET A 241 -1.41 -51.11 -5.51
CA MET A 241 -0.74 -51.32 -4.23
C MET A 241 -0.52 -52.81 -3.96
N TRP A 242 0.51 -53.10 -3.19
CA TRP A 242 0.83 -54.42 -2.66
C TRP A 242 0.33 -54.53 -1.22
N GLU A 243 -0.17 -55.69 -0.85
CA GLU A 243 -0.49 -56.06 0.53
C GLU A 243 0.07 -57.44 0.86
N LEU A 244 0.39 -57.71 2.12
CA LEU A 244 0.82 -59.04 2.55
C LEU A 244 -0.31 -60.07 2.42
N LYS A 245 0.02 -61.28 1.95
CA LYS A 245 -0.89 -62.42 2.01
C LYS A 245 -1.30 -62.67 3.48
N PRO A 246 -2.55 -63.11 3.73
CA PRO A 246 -3.06 -63.32 5.08
C PRO A 246 -2.22 -64.33 5.89
N GLU A 247 -1.57 -65.27 5.21
CA GLU A 247 -0.67 -66.28 5.80
C GLU A 247 0.59 -65.66 6.43
N PHE A 248 1.06 -64.52 5.92
CA PHE A 248 2.26 -63.83 6.41
C PHE A 248 1.93 -62.57 7.22
N ARG A 249 0.65 -62.31 7.53
CA ARG A 249 0.24 -61.16 8.37
C ARG A 249 0.60 -61.34 9.84
N HIS A 250 0.77 -62.58 10.29
CA HIS A 250 1.20 -62.93 11.65
C HIS A 250 2.62 -63.47 11.61
N TYR A 251 3.55 -62.69 11.05
CA TYR A 251 4.97 -63.01 11.18
C TYR A 251 5.34 -62.88 12.67
N SER A 252 5.16 -63.97 13.43
CA SER A 252 5.80 -64.12 14.72
C SER A 252 7.30 -64.22 14.46
N LYS A 253 8.05 -63.36 15.15
CA LYS A 253 9.47 -63.62 15.38
C LYS A 253 9.68 -65.00 16.00
#